data_AF-A0A962QHZ5-F1
#
_entry.id   AF-A0A962QHZ5-F1
#
_cell.length_a   1.000
_cell.length_b   1.000
_cell.length_c   1.000
_cell.angle_alpha   90.00
_cell.angle_beta   90.00
_cell.angle_gamma   90.00
#
_symmetry.space_group_name_H-M   'P 1'
#
loop_
_entity.id
_entity.type
_entity.pdbx_description
1 polymer ?
#
loop_
_entity_poly.entity_id
_entity_poly.type
_entity_poly.pdbx_seq_one_letter_code
_entity_poly.pdbx_strand_id
1 'polypeptide(L)'
;MIELKELRRSVRQRRRQLDPAQRDTAQRAMLEHLTALNVYQTAHRIAGYWSNDGELDIGAILTQAQAEGKTTYLPVMTGAGQPLLFAPYTPASPMQLNRYKIPEPV
;
A
#
# COMPACT_ATOMS: atom_id res chain seq x y z
N MET A 1 9.68 19.67 -22.02
CA MET A 1 10.06 18.51 -21.19
C MET A 1 9.45 18.79 -19.82
N ILE A 2 8.50 17.98 -19.33
CA ILE A 2 7.90 18.24 -18.00
C ILE A 2 8.94 17.83 -16.95
N GLU A 3 9.31 18.75 -16.07
CA GLU A 3 10.23 18.49 -14.97
C GLU A 3 9.61 17.48 -13.99
N LEU A 4 10.41 16.53 -13.48
CA LEU A 4 9.91 15.43 -12.63
C LEU A 4 9.14 15.93 -11.40
N LYS A 5 9.53 17.10 -10.87
CA LYS A 5 8.87 17.76 -9.75
C LYS A 5 7.45 18.21 -10.11
N GLU A 6 7.25 18.76 -11.30
CA GLU A 6 5.95 19.21 -11.79
C GLU A 6 5.02 18.04 -12.05
N LEU A 7 5.55 16.97 -12.64
CA LEU A 7 4.80 15.73 -12.86
C LEU A 7 4.29 15.15 -11.53
N ARG A 8 5.16 15.01 -10.52
CA ARG A 8 4.79 14.52 -9.18
C ARG A 8 3.69 15.38 -8.55
N ARG A 9 3.81 16.70 -8.65
CA ARG A 9 2.80 17.64 -8.13
C ARG A 9 1.46 17.45 -8.84
N SER A 10 1.47 17.35 -10.17
CA SER A 10 0.27 17.17 -10.98
C SER A 10 -0.46 15.85 -10.65
N VAL A 11 0.27 14.73 -10.59
CA VAL A 11 -0.31 13.42 -10.25
C VAL A 11 -0.91 13.43 -8.85
N ARG A 12 -0.22 14.01 -7.87
CA ARG A 12 -0.71 14.14 -6.49
C ARG A 12 -1.99 14.96 -6.43
N GLN A 13 -2.06 16.07 -7.18
CA GLN A 13 -3.26 16.91 -7.25
C GLN A 13 -4.44 16.14 -7.84
N ARG A 14 -4.24 15.42 -8.96
CA ARG A 14 -5.29 14.59 -9.58
C ARG A 14 -5.81 13.50 -8.63
N ARG A 15 -4.91 12.80 -7.93
CA ARG A 15 -5.30 11.80 -6.91
C ARG A 15 -6.19 12.38 -5.82
N ARG A 16 -5.83 13.56 -5.30
CA ARG A 16 -6.60 14.24 -4.24
C ARG A 16 -7.99 14.67 -4.70
N GLN A 17 -8.18 14.90 -6.00
CA GLN A 17 -9.46 15.28 -6.60
C GLN A 17 -10.37 14.09 -6.89
N LEU A 18 -9.89 12.84 -6.76
CA LEU A 18 -10.74 11.65 -6.89
C LEU A 18 -11.77 11.65 -5.76
N ASP A 19 -13.04 11.52 -6.14
CA ASP A 19 -14.13 11.37 -5.19
C ASP A 19 -14.11 9.97 -4.53
N PRO A 20 -14.82 9.77 -3.40
CA PRO A 20 -14.86 8.49 -2.72
C PRO A 20 -15.38 7.34 -3.59
N ALA A 21 -16.40 7.57 -4.43
CA ALA A 21 -17.00 6.52 -5.26
C ALA A 21 -16.03 6.02 -6.35
N GLN A 22 -15.23 6.92 -6.93
CA GLN A 22 -14.15 6.58 -7.86
C GLN A 22 -13.08 5.74 -7.17
N ARG A 23 -12.71 6.10 -5.93
CA ARG A 23 -11.73 5.32 -5.15
C ARG A 23 -12.25 3.93 -4.82
N ASP A 24 -13.48 3.82 -4.34
CA ASP A 24 -14.11 2.53 -4.01
C ASP A 24 -14.26 1.63 -5.24
N THR A 25 -14.60 2.21 -6.39
CA THR A 25 -14.67 1.48 -7.66
C THR A 25 -13.28 0.99 -8.08
N ALA A 26 -12.26 1.84 -8.00
CA ALA A 26 -10.89 1.47 -8.32
C ALA A 26 -10.33 0.41 -7.36
N GLN A 27 -10.66 0.48 -6.06
CA GLN A 27 -10.23 -0.51 -5.06
C GLN A 27 -10.83 -1.90 -5.35
N ARG A 28 -12.13 -1.96 -5.63
CA ARG A 28 -12.82 -3.22 -5.99
C ARG A 28 -12.24 -3.83 -7.26
N ALA A 29 -12.10 -3.02 -8.31
CA ALA A 29 -11.49 -3.47 -9.55
C ALA A 29 -10.05 -3.96 -9.32
N MET A 30 -9.23 -3.24 -8.56
CA MET A 30 -7.87 -3.69 -8.23
C MET A 30 -7.89 -5.05 -7.52
N LEU A 31 -8.77 -5.25 -6.54
CA LEU A 31 -8.86 -6.50 -5.79
C LEU A 31 -9.19 -7.68 -6.72
N GLU A 32 -10.21 -7.54 -7.57
CA GLU A 32 -10.61 -8.55 -8.56
C GLU A 32 -9.46 -8.87 -9.52
N HIS A 33 -8.80 -7.82 -10.04
CA HIS A 33 -7.70 -7.99 -10.98
C HIS A 33 -6.49 -8.67 -10.33
N LEU A 34 -6.08 -8.25 -9.13
CA LEU A 34 -4.91 -8.81 -8.44
C LEU A 34 -5.11 -10.27 -8.07
N THR A 35 -6.29 -10.60 -7.53
CA THR A 35 -6.60 -11.97 -7.07
C THR A 35 -6.69 -12.97 -8.22
N ALA A 36 -7.02 -12.51 -9.43
CA ALA A 36 -7.00 -13.32 -10.65
C ALA A 36 -5.58 -13.60 -11.19
N LEU A 37 -4.54 -12.87 -10.75
CA LEU A 37 -3.19 -13.07 -11.27
C LEU A 37 -2.54 -14.33 -10.67
N ASN A 38 -1.91 -15.14 -11.53
CA ASN A 38 -1.14 -16.31 -11.09
C ASN A 38 -0.03 -15.94 -10.08
N VAL A 39 0.61 -14.76 -10.24
CA VAL A 39 1.65 -14.30 -9.30
C VAL A 39 1.09 -14.04 -7.90
N TYR A 40 -0.16 -13.59 -7.79
CA TYR A 40 -0.81 -13.43 -6.50
C TYR A 40 -1.20 -14.80 -5.92
N GLN A 41 -1.82 -15.65 -6.74
CA GLN A 41 -2.32 -16.96 -6.31
C GLN A 41 -1.18 -17.84 -5.76
N THR A 42 -0.03 -17.84 -6.43
CA THR A 42 1.16 -18.62 -6.05
C THR A 42 2.04 -17.94 -4.99
N ALA A 43 1.82 -16.66 -4.68
CA ALA A 43 2.60 -15.97 -3.66
C ALA A 43 2.26 -16.49 -2.25
N HIS A 44 3.30 -16.82 -1.47
CA HIS A 44 3.17 -17.10 -0.03
C HIS A 44 3.50 -15.87 0.84
N ARG A 45 4.21 -14.89 0.28
CA ARG A 45 4.67 -13.68 0.96
C ARG A 45 4.37 -12.47 0.10
N ILE A 46 3.65 -11.50 0.64
CA ILE A 46 3.22 -10.30 -0.08
C ILE A 46 3.63 -9.06 0.70
N ALA A 47 4.45 -8.21 0.09
CA ALA A 47 4.80 -6.91 0.63
C ALA A 47 3.82 -5.85 0.09
N GLY A 48 3.26 -5.05 0.99
CA GLY A 48 2.39 -3.92 0.66
C GLY A 48 2.98 -2.59 1.16
N TYR A 49 2.14 -1.57 1.16
CA TYR A 49 2.40 -0.27 1.78
C TYR A 49 1.17 0.17 2.57
N TRP A 50 1.35 1.11 3.49
CA TRP A 50 0.23 1.78 4.15
C TRP A 50 -0.21 2.98 3.32
N SER A 51 -1.45 2.94 2.82
CA SER A 51 -1.95 3.95 1.90
C SER A 51 -1.99 5.34 2.54
N ASN A 52 -1.45 6.34 1.85
CA ASN A 52 -1.38 7.73 2.32
C ASN A 52 -1.72 8.71 1.20
N ASP A 53 -2.15 9.93 1.55
CA ASP A 53 -2.21 11.06 0.63
C ASP A 53 -3.04 10.82 -0.67
N GLY A 54 -4.16 10.11 -0.52
CA GLY A 54 -5.04 9.77 -1.64
C GLY A 54 -4.48 8.69 -2.57
N GLU A 55 -3.54 7.88 -2.08
CA GLU A 55 -3.19 6.60 -2.72
C GLU A 55 -4.35 5.62 -2.65
N LEU A 56 -4.28 4.61 -3.50
CA LEU A 56 -5.24 3.53 -3.52
C LEU A 56 -5.13 2.74 -2.21
N ASP A 57 -6.26 2.49 -1.57
CA ASP A 57 -6.28 1.66 -0.38
C ASP A 57 -6.01 0.19 -0.77
N ILE A 58 -5.02 -0.42 -0.13
CA ILE A 58 -4.69 -1.84 -0.33
C ILE A 58 -4.98 -2.68 0.93
N GLY A 59 -5.64 -2.14 1.95
CA GLY A 59 -5.96 -2.86 3.18
C GLY A 59 -6.80 -4.11 2.92
N ALA A 60 -7.75 -4.03 1.97
CA ALA A 60 -8.58 -5.16 1.57
C ALA A 60 -7.78 -6.32 0.98
N ILE A 61 -6.82 -6.04 0.07
CA ILE A 61 -5.98 -7.09 -0.53
C ILE A 61 -5.03 -7.71 0.50
N LEU A 62 -4.49 -6.93 1.44
CA LEU A 62 -3.65 -7.48 2.51
C LEU A 62 -4.47 -8.37 3.46
N THR A 63 -5.68 -7.95 3.81
CA THR A 63 -6.59 -8.73 4.66
C THR A 63 -7.00 -10.04 3.96
N GLN A 64 -7.33 -9.98 2.67
CA GLN A 64 -7.66 -11.17 1.90
C GLN A 64 -6.47 -12.13 1.78
N ALA A 65 -5.27 -11.61 1.49
CA ALA A 65 -4.05 -12.42 1.44
C ALA A 65 -3.78 -13.15 2.77
N GLN A 66 -3.97 -12.47 3.90
CA GLN A 66 -3.85 -13.07 5.23
C GLN A 66 -4.91 -14.18 5.45
N ALA A 67 -6.17 -13.94 5.05
CA ALA A 67 -7.23 -14.94 5.14
C ALA A 67 -6.96 -16.19 4.27
N GLU A 68 -6.25 -16.02 3.16
CA GLU A 68 -5.76 -17.10 2.29
C GLU A 68 -4.48 -17.78 2.81
N GLY A 69 -4.03 -17.46 4.03
CA GLY A 69 -2.85 -18.06 4.66
C GLY A 69 -1.51 -17.50 4.19
N LYS A 70 -1.51 -16.38 3.45
CA LYS A 70 -0.28 -15.71 2.99
C LYS A 70 0.27 -14.81 4.10
N THR A 71 1.59 -14.69 4.19
CA THR A 71 2.22 -13.71 5.09
C THR A 71 2.30 -12.35 4.41
N THR A 72 1.77 -11.31 5.06
CA THR A 72 1.85 -9.94 4.54
C THR A 72 2.87 -9.11 5.30
N TYR A 73 3.45 -8.12 4.63
CA TYR A 73 4.50 -7.27 5.18
C TYR A 73 4.22 -5.81 4.87
N LEU A 74 4.56 -4.93 5.82
CA LEU A 74 4.55 -3.48 5.63
C LEU A 74 5.96 -2.90 5.79
N PRO A 75 6.22 -1.75 5.14
CA PRO A 75 7.54 -1.11 5.19
C PRO A 75 7.84 -0.56 6.58
N VAL A 76 9.10 -0.67 7.00
CA VAL A 76 9.65 -0.05 8.21
C VAL A 76 10.82 0.85 7.81
N MET A 77 10.75 2.12 8.20
CA MET A 77 11.78 3.11 7.91
C MET A 77 12.98 2.99 8.85
N THR A 78 14.17 2.72 8.30
CA THR A 78 15.42 2.61 9.06
C THR A 78 16.23 3.90 9.14
N GLY A 79 15.95 4.88 8.26
CA GLY A 79 16.66 6.17 8.23
C GLY A 79 16.71 6.80 6.83
N ALA A 80 17.23 8.03 6.74
CA ALA A 80 17.52 8.63 5.44
C ALA A 80 18.72 7.93 4.79
N GLY A 81 18.59 7.53 3.52
CA GLY A 81 19.65 6.83 2.79
C GLY A 81 19.90 5.39 3.25
N GLN A 82 19.06 4.87 4.15
CA GLN A 82 19.13 3.49 4.63
C GLN A 82 18.14 2.60 3.86
N PRO A 83 18.38 1.27 3.81
CA PRO A 83 17.48 0.33 3.15
C PRO A 83 16.08 0.32 3.76
N LEU A 84 15.06 0.22 2.92
CA LEU A 84 13.70 -0.01 3.37
C LEU A 84 13.56 -1.46 3.84
N LEU A 85 13.15 -1.68 5.09
CA LEU A 85 12.86 -3.02 5.60
C LEU A 85 11.37 -3.33 5.50
N PHE A 86 11.05 -4.60 5.61
CA PHE A 86 9.68 -5.11 5.61
C PHE A 86 9.47 -6.00 6.83
N ALA A 87 8.50 -5.65 7.65
CA ALA A 87 8.12 -6.41 8.83
C ALA A 87 6.76 -7.09 8.61
N PRO A 88 6.55 -8.30 9.15
CA PRO A 88 5.24 -8.96 9.11
C PRO A 88 4.15 -8.04 9.66
N TYR A 89 2.98 -8.08 9.02
CA TYR A 89 1.84 -7.26 9.40
C TYR A 89 0.56 -8.09 9.46
N THR A 90 -0.24 -7.80 10.47
CA THR A 90 -1.64 -8.17 10.64
C THR A 90 -2.38 -6.97 11.26
N PRO A 91 -3.72 -6.89 11.15
CA PRO A 91 -4.49 -5.85 11.85
C PRO A 91 -4.28 -5.80 13.37
N ALA A 92 -3.78 -6.89 13.97
CA ALA A 92 -3.46 -6.98 15.39
C ALA A 92 -1.99 -6.66 15.71
N SER A 93 -1.15 -6.41 14.70
CA SER A 93 0.26 -6.07 14.91
C SER A 93 0.37 -4.72 15.61
N PRO A 94 1.29 -4.57 16.58
CA PRO A 94 1.58 -3.27 17.14
C PRO A 94 2.16 -2.36 16.04
N MET A 95 1.76 -1.09 16.05
CA MET A 95 2.14 -0.11 15.05
C MET A 95 2.66 1.16 15.72
N GLN A 96 3.62 1.83 15.07
CA GLN A 96 4.10 3.15 15.46
C GLN A 96 4.03 4.12 14.29
N LEU A 97 4.04 5.43 14.57
CA LEU A 97 4.16 6.44 13.52
C LEU A 97 5.62 6.70 13.19
N ASN A 98 5.98 6.61 11.92
CA ASN A 98 7.31 6.99 11.46
C ASN A 98 7.48 8.52 11.37
N ARG A 99 8.66 8.97 10.90
CA ARG A 99 9.00 10.41 10.78
C ARG A 99 8.05 11.21 9.88
N TYR A 100 7.29 10.55 9.01
CA TYR A 100 6.29 11.15 8.13
C TYR A 100 4.85 11.01 8.63
N LYS A 101 4.67 10.53 9.86
CA LYS A 101 3.36 10.26 10.47
C LYS A 101 2.56 9.18 9.73
N ILE A 102 3.25 8.23 9.11
CA ILE A 102 2.64 7.04 8.50
C ILE A 102 2.83 5.86 9.48
N PRO A 103 1.79 5.06 9.76
CA PRO A 103 1.91 3.84 10.55
C PRO A 103 2.87 2.82 9.92
N GLU A 104 3.72 2.21 10.74
CA GLU A 104 4.59 1.08 10.39
C GLU A 104 4.64 0.05 11.54
N PRO A 105 4.88 -1.25 11.26
CA PRO A 105 4.98 -2.28 12.31
C PRO A 105 6.21 -2.08 13.22
N VAL A 106 6.11 -2.57 14.46
CA VAL A 106 7.21 -2.60 15.46
C VAL A 106 7.63 -4.01 15.84
#